data_AF-A0A4S8P1D3-F1
#
_entry.id   AF-A0A4S8P1D3-F1
#
_cell.length_a   1.000
_cell.length_b   1.000
_cell.length_c   1.000
_cell.angle_alpha   90.00
_cell.angle_beta   90.00
_cell.angle_gamma   90.00
#
_symmetry.space_group_name_H-M   'P 1'
#
loop_
_entity.id
_entity.type
_entity.pdbx_description
1 polymer ?
#
loop_
_entity_poly.entity_id
_entity_poly.type
_entity_poly.pdbx_seq_one_letter_code
_entity_poly.pdbx_strand_id
1 'polypeptide(L)'
;MKRYAVRLVPSAEKDLRNIYLYVRSASASPVIARGYVLRIRRFLEAFQTFPMRGSLRNDIREGLRVVGFERHVSIAFLVEGEEVIILRIASHGQELEV
;
A
#
# COMPACT_ATOMS: atom_id res chain seq x y z
N MET A 1 11.83 -19.48 8.06
CA MET A 1 10.55 -18.78 7.77
C MET A 1 10.43 -18.62 6.27
N LYS A 2 9.24 -18.85 5.69
CA LYS A 2 9.00 -18.51 4.28
C LYS A 2 9.02 -16.99 4.11
N ARG A 3 9.62 -16.50 3.02
CA ARG A 3 9.70 -15.08 2.69
C ARG A 3 8.87 -14.83 1.44
N TYR A 4 7.91 -13.92 1.53
CA TYR A 4 7.06 -13.56 0.40
C TYR A 4 7.73 -12.48 -0.44
N ALA A 5 7.63 -12.57 -1.75
CA ALA A 5 7.94 -11.44 -2.63
C ALA A 5 6.86 -10.36 -2.47
N VAL A 6 7.24 -9.09 -2.55
CA VAL A 6 6.27 -7.98 -2.52
C VAL A 6 6.40 -7.25 -3.84
N ARG A 7 5.32 -7.25 -4.62
CA ARG A 7 5.26 -6.62 -5.93
C ARG A 7 4.19 -5.55 -5.95
N LEU A 8 4.52 -4.39 -6.53
CA LEU A 8 3.56 -3.33 -6.77
C LEU A 8 3.14 -3.40 -8.24
N VAL A 9 1.84 -3.38 -8.50
CA VAL A 9 1.34 -3.18 -9.86
C VAL A 9 1.54 -1.71 -10.28
N PRO A 10 1.48 -1.38 -11.59
CA PRO A 10 1.68 0.00 -12.05
C PRO A 10 0.77 1.05 -11.39
N SER A 11 -0.49 0.68 -11.05
CA SER A 11 -1.40 1.57 -10.32
C SER A 11 -0.92 1.87 -8.90
N ALA A 12 -0.42 0.88 -8.15
CA ALA A 12 0.15 1.11 -6.82
C ALA A 12 1.40 2.00 -6.86
N GLU A 13 2.27 1.83 -7.87
CA GLU A 13 3.41 2.73 -8.07
C GLU A 13 2.98 4.17 -8.42
N LYS A 14 1.89 4.32 -9.21
CA LYS A 14 1.28 5.62 -9.49
C LYS A 14 0.70 6.25 -8.22
N ASP A 15 0.04 5.47 -7.39
CA ASP A 15 -0.52 5.92 -6.12
C ASP A 15 0.59 6.47 -5.19
N LEU A 16 1.74 5.79 -5.06
CA LEU A 16 2.88 6.32 -4.30
C LEU A 16 3.39 7.66 -4.83
N ARG A 17 3.44 7.83 -6.16
CA ARG A 17 3.81 9.12 -6.78
C ARG A 17 2.78 10.20 -6.47
N ASN A 18 1.50 9.89 -6.50
CA ASN A 18 0.44 10.84 -6.16
C ASN A 18 0.51 11.27 -4.70
N ILE A 19 0.72 10.32 -3.77
CA ILE A 19 0.92 10.59 -2.34
C ILE A 19 2.14 11.50 -2.14
N TYR A 20 3.25 11.21 -2.83
CA TYR A 20 4.43 12.08 -2.78
C TYR A 20 4.10 13.52 -3.17
N LEU A 21 3.42 13.71 -4.32
CA LEU A 21 3.06 15.03 -4.83
C LEU A 21 2.11 15.76 -3.89
N TYR A 22 1.11 15.05 -3.35
CA TYR A 22 0.17 15.60 -2.37
C TYR A 22 0.88 16.08 -1.11
N VAL A 23 1.68 15.23 -0.47
CA VAL A 23 2.41 15.59 0.76
C VAL A 23 3.41 16.70 0.49
N ARG A 24 4.11 16.69 -0.67
CA ARG A 24 5.03 17.76 -1.05
C ARG A 24 4.30 19.10 -1.15
N SER A 25 3.13 19.11 -1.78
CA SER A 25 2.32 20.33 -1.92
C SER A 25 1.81 20.83 -0.57
N ALA A 26 1.28 19.94 0.26
CA ALA A 26 0.70 20.31 1.56
C ALA A 26 1.76 20.75 2.58
N SER A 27 2.94 20.14 2.57
CA SER A 27 4.02 20.45 3.52
C SER A 27 5.03 21.50 3.02
N ALA A 28 4.93 21.89 1.75
CA ALA A 28 5.98 22.67 1.05
C ALA A 28 7.40 22.07 1.17
N SER A 29 7.53 20.76 1.43
CA SER A 29 8.82 20.13 1.74
C SER A 29 9.02 18.80 0.99
N PRO A 30 9.99 18.73 0.06
CA PRO A 30 10.38 17.47 -0.58
C PRO A 30 10.93 16.43 0.40
N VAL A 31 11.54 16.87 1.50
CA VAL A 31 12.11 15.98 2.53
C VAL A 31 10.99 15.28 3.28
N ILE A 32 9.96 16.02 3.71
CA ILE A 32 8.80 15.45 4.40
C ILE A 32 8.07 14.45 3.48
N ALA A 33 7.84 14.82 2.22
CA ALA A 33 7.18 13.95 1.24
C ALA A 33 7.96 12.65 0.96
N ARG A 34 9.29 12.74 0.79
CA ARG A 34 10.13 11.54 0.63
C ARG A 34 10.08 10.67 1.88
N GLY A 35 10.16 11.28 3.06
CA GLY A 35 10.07 10.59 4.34
C GLY A 35 8.76 9.82 4.49
N TYR A 36 7.64 10.42 4.10
CA TYR A 36 6.32 9.77 4.13
C TYR A 36 6.27 8.52 3.24
N VAL A 37 6.68 8.65 1.96
CA VAL A 37 6.72 7.51 1.03
C VAL A 37 7.68 6.42 1.48
N LEU A 38 8.82 6.78 2.08
CA LEU A 38 9.76 5.79 2.60
C LEU A 38 9.15 4.97 3.75
N ARG A 39 8.35 5.59 4.63
CA ARG A 39 7.64 4.84 5.68
C ARG A 39 6.59 3.90 5.09
N ILE A 40 5.87 4.29 4.03
CA ILE A 40 4.97 3.38 3.33
C ILE A 40 5.75 2.20 2.74
N ARG A 41 6.87 2.44 2.05
CA ARG A 41 7.69 1.36 1.48
C ARG A 41 8.22 0.39 2.55
N ARG A 42 8.71 0.91 3.69
CA ARG A 42 9.12 0.09 4.84
C ARG A 42 7.95 -0.71 5.43
N PHE A 43 6.76 -0.12 5.50
CA PHE A 43 5.58 -0.85 5.90
C PHE A 43 5.29 -2.00 4.91
N LEU A 44 5.42 -1.77 3.60
CA LEU A 44 5.24 -2.82 2.59
C LEU A 44 6.29 -3.94 2.70
N GLU A 45 7.52 -3.64 3.09
CA GLU A 45 8.57 -4.67 3.29
C GLU A 45 8.18 -5.67 4.39
N ALA A 46 7.42 -5.26 5.41
CA ALA A 46 6.97 -6.16 6.48
C ALA A 46 5.98 -7.26 6.00
N PHE A 47 5.40 -7.13 4.80
CA PHE A 47 4.59 -8.22 4.22
C PHE A 47 5.41 -9.46 3.88
N GLN A 48 6.73 -9.33 3.71
CA GLN A 48 7.60 -10.46 3.38
C GLN A 48 7.55 -11.56 4.46
N THR A 49 7.31 -11.18 5.71
CA THR A 49 7.23 -12.11 6.86
C THR A 49 5.82 -12.29 7.39
N PHE A 50 4.94 -11.28 7.23
CA PHE A 50 3.56 -11.30 7.71
C PHE A 50 2.56 -10.93 6.60
N PRO A 51 2.39 -11.77 5.57
CA PRO A 51 1.58 -11.45 4.39
C PRO A 51 0.07 -11.47 4.68
N MET A 52 -0.40 -12.34 5.59
CA MET A 52 -1.83 -12.58 5.87
C MET A 52 -2.44 -11.58 6.86
N ARG A 53 -2.06 -10.31 6.77
CA ARG A 53 -2.57 -9.23 7.61
C ARG A 53 -3.75 -8.49 6.97
N GLY A 54 -4.31 -7.51 7.69
CA GLY A 54 -5.45 -6.72 7.21
C GLY A 54 -6.77 -7.49 7.20
N SER A 55 -7.83 -6.77 6.84
CA SER A 55 -9.19 -7.30 6.71
C SER A 55 -9.38 -7.96 5.35
N LEU A 56 -9.94 -9.16 5.34
CA LEU A 56 -10.33 -9.86 4.11
C LEU A 56 -11.64 -9.26 3.57
N ARG A 57 -11.69 -8.95 2.28
CA ARG A 57 -12.79 -8.29 1.57
C ARG A 57 -13.23 -9.11 0.35
N ASN A 58 -13.52 -10.39 0.59
CA ASN A 58 -14.05 -11.31 -0.42
C ASN A 58 -15.37 -10.83 -1.03
N ASP A 59 -16.11 -9.98 -0.32
CA ASP A 59 -17.32 -9.32 -0.80
C ASP A 59 -17.08 -8.36 -1.97
N ILE A 60 -15.86 -7.84 -2.12
CA ILE A 60 -15.46 -7.01 -3.27
C ILE A 60 -14.76 -7.88 -4.32
N ARG A 61 -13.76 -8.66 -3.89
CA ARG A 61 -12.96 -9.53 -4.75
C ARG A 61 -12.39 -10.66 -3.92
N GLU A 62 -12.47 -11.88 -4.43
CA GLU A 62 -11.92 -13.05 -3.74
C GLU A 62 -10.43 -12.87 -3.42
N GLY A 63 -10.05 -13.16 -2.18
CA GLY A 63 -8.67 -13.05 -1.69
C GLY A 63 -8.21 -11.63 -1.38
N LEU A 64 -9.01 -10.60 -1.69
CA LEU A 64 -8.67 -9.20 -1.47
C LEU A 64 -8.49 -8.90 0.01
N ARG A 65 -7.38 -8.26 0.35
CA ARG A 65 -7.10 -7.78 1.70
C ARG A 65 -6.87 -6.29 1.71
N VAL A 66 -7.31 -5.64 2.78
CA VAL A 66 -7.10 -4.21 3.01
C VAL A 66 -6.47 -3.99 4.38
N VAL A 67 -5.41 -3.20 4.44
CA VAL A 67 -4.80 -2.78 5.70
C VAL A 67 -4.59 -1.26 5.72
N GLY A 68 -4.80 -0.66 6.89
CA GLY A 68 -4.52 0.76 7.11
C GLY A 68 -3.05 1.02 7.43
N PHE A 69 -2.53 2.16 6.97
CA PHE A 69 -1.23 2.71 7.32
C PHE A 69 -1.40 4.14 7.85
N GLU A 70 -0.84 4.41 9.03
CA GLU A 70 -0.86 5.73 9.70
C GLU A 70 -2.25 6.39 9.73
N ARG A 71 -3.35 5.63 9.76
CA ARG A 71 -4.76 6.11 9.70
C ARG A 71 -5.15 6.92 8.45
N HIS A 72 -4.21 7.22 7.56
CA HIS A 72 -4.43 8.09 6.40
C HIS A 72 -4.41 7.36 5.05
N VAL A 73 -3.83 6.16 5.02
CA VAL A 73 -3.64 5.38 3.80
C VAL A 73 -4.26 4.00 3.95
N SER A 74 -4.96 3.55 2.91
CA SER A 74 -5.48 2.18 2.79
C SER A 74 -4.74 1.45 1.68
N ILE A 75 -4.24 0.26 1.99
CA ILE A 75 -3.46 -0.57 1.07
C ILE A 75 -4.27 -1.81 0.75
N ALA A 76 -4.61 -1.97 -0.52
CA ALA A 76 -5.33 -3.13 -1.03
C ALA A 76 -4.36 -4.08 -1.75
N PHE A 77 -4.45 -5.37 -1.44
CA PHE A 77 -3.50 -6.37 -1.93
C PHE A 77 -4.08 -7.78 -1.97
N LEU A 78 -3.42 -8.64 -2.74
CA LEU A 78 -3.66 -10.08 -2.78
C LEU A 78 -2.45 -10.83 -2.22
N VAL A 79 -2.67 -12.04 -1.74
CA VAL A 79 -1.61 -12.98 -1.39
C VAL A 79 -1.82 -14.22 -2.24
N GLU A 80 -0.91 -14.46 -3.19
CA GLU A 80 -0.99 -15.56 -4.15
C GLU A 80 0.32 -16.35 -4.10
N GLY A 81 0.24 -17.63 -3.70
CA GLY A 81 1.42 -18.46 -3.50
C GLY A 81 2.38 -17.84 -2.48
N GLU A 82 3.57 -17.44 -2.92
CA GLU A 82 4.59 -16.77 -2.11
C GLU A 82 4.79 -15.30 -2.54
N GLU A 83 3.78 -14.68 -3.16
CA GLU A 83 3.79 -13.28 -3.58
C GLU A 83 2.66 -12.49 -2.90
N VAL A 84 2.99 -11.26 -2.50
CA VAL A 84 2.07 -10.23 -2.05
C VAL A 84 1.98 -9.19 -3.15
N ILE A 85 0.80 -9.06 -3.74
CA ILE A 85 0.54 -8.21 -4.90
C ILE A 85 -0.19 -6.96 -4.40
N ILE A 86 0.52 -5.85 -4.29
CA ILE A 86 -0.05 -4.57 -3.89
C ILE A 86 -0.78 -3.96 -5.09
N LEU A 87 -2.11 -3.89 -5.01
CA LEU A 87 -2.99 -3.42 -6.08
C LEU A 87 -3.14 -1.89 -6.07
N ARG A 88 -3.42 -1.33 -4.89
CA ARG A 88 -3.70 0.11 -4.67
C ARG A 88 -3.14 0.59 -3.34
N ILE A 89 -2.78 1.87 -3.28
CA ILE A 89 -2.33 2.57 -2.08
C ILE A 89 -3.10 3.90 -2.01
N ALA A 90 -4.34 3.85 -1.55
CA ALA A 90 -5.22 5.02 -1.54
C ALA A 90 -4.95 5.91 -0.32
N SER A 91 -4.89 7.23 -0.54
CA SER A 91 -4.86 8.23 0.54
C SER A 91 -6.21 8.95 0.64
N HIS A 92 -6.56 9.37 1.87
CA HIS A 92 -7.74 10.19 2.23
C HIS A 92 -8.76 10.48 1.12
N GLY A 93 -9.91 9.79 1.17
CA GLY A 93 -11.07 10.06 0.29
C GLY A 93 -10.98 9.46 -1.12
N GLN A 94 -9.86 8.86 -1.50
CA GLN A 94 -9.80 8.07 -2.73
C GLN A 94 -10.53 6.74 -2.54
N GLU A 95 -11.52 6.49 -3.40
CA GLU A 95 -12.18 5.19 -3.46
C GLU A 95 -11.18 4.11 -3.90
N LEU A 96 -11.22 2.98 -3.20
CA LEU A 96 -10.42 1.81 -3.54
C LEU A 96 -11.09 1.08 -4.70
N GLU A 97 -10.68 1.39 -5.94
CA GLU A 97 -11.02 0.59 -7.12
C GLU A 97 -9.96 -0.52 -7.28
N VAL A 98 -10.35 -1.78 -7.10
CA VAL A 98 -9.48 -2.96 -6.90
C VAL A 98 -9.99 -4.21 -7.62
#